data_AF-A0A940EMB8-F1
#
_entry.id   AF-A0A940EMB8-F1
#
_cell.length_a   1.000
_cell.length_b   1.000
_cell.length_c   1.000
_cell.angle_alpha   90.00
_cell.angle_beta   90.00
_cell.angle_gamma   90.00
#
_symmetry.space_group_name_H-M   'P 1'
#
loop_
_entity.id
_entity.type
_entity.pdbx_description
1 polymer ?
#
loop_
_entity_poly.entity_id
_entity_poly.type
_entity_poly.pdbx_seq_one_letter_code
_entity_poly.pdbx_strand_id
1 'polypeptide(L)'
;MTDPLLPKEEYAALHDEAAHCMTELGALERGCVIGTAAVLAWLATNAESLVSFAGLAWAVPVAIVAYGSLRRWGIHRHLSAVGERLRELEALRDGGERAPRRLALRWVRRARASALAWLVFVGATVVGSALGYVQFRSECPGPLASACSQEDGDDGAEEQEQRLKLGTPAARVDRWARATF
;
A
#
# COMPACT_ATOMS: atom_id res chain seq x y z
N MET A 1 49.90 -7.11 13.51
CA MET A 1 49.65 -8.34 12.72
C MET A 1 48.14 -8.48 12.66
N THR A 2 47.50 -7.84 11.68
CA THR A 2 46.05 -7.86 11.51
C THR A 2 45.66 -9.21 10.92
N ASP A 3 44.83 -9.95 11.64
CA ASP A 3 44.37 -11.26 11.19
C ASP A 3 43.61 -11.13 9.86
N PRO A 4 44.05 -11.79 8.78
CA PRO A 4 43.42 -11.69 7.46
C PRO A 4 42.01 -12.31 7.40
N LEU A 5 41.54 -12.91 8.49
CA LEU A 5 40.21 -13.51 8.63
C LEU A 5 39.14 -12.49 9.05
N LEU A 6 39.48 -11.52 9.90
CA LEU A 6 38.58 -10.45 10.37
C LEU A 6 37.90 -9.66 9.21
N PRO A 7 38.62 -9.22 8.17
CA PRO A 7 38.01 -8.46 7.07
C PRO A 7 37.03 -9.29 6.23
N LYS A 8 37.17 -10.62 6.25
CA LYS A 8 36.30 -11.51 5.47
C LYS A 8 34.97 -11.75 6.19
N GLU A 9 34.99 -11.90 7.50
CA GLU A 9 33.79 -12.05 8.32
C GLU A 9 32.95 -10.77 8.33
N GLU A 10 33.60 -9.60 8.49
CA GLU A 10 32.93 -8.31 8.41
C GLU A 10 32.28 -8.09 7.04
N TYR A 11 32.99 -8.42 5.96
CA TYR A 11 32.45 -8.33 4.60
C TYR A 11 31.23 -9.22 4.40
N ALA A 12 31.26 -10.46 4.92
CA ALA A 12 30.12 -11.38 4.82
C ALA A 12 28.90 -10.85 5.61
N ALA A 13 29.12 -10.34 6.83
CA ALA A 13 28.07 -9.75 7.65
C ALA A 13 27.41 -8.54 6.97
N LEU A 14 28.21 -7.62 6.42
CA LEU A 14 27.72 -6.46 5.68
C LEU A 14 26.91 -6.84 4.43
N HIS A 15 27.31 -7.90 3.74
CA HIS A 15 26.59 -8.37 2.56
C HIS A 15 25.24 -9.01 2.94
N ASP A 16 25.19 -9.77 4.03
CA ASP A 16 23.94 -10.36 4.54
C ASP A 16 22.97 -9.28 5.04
N GLU A 17 23.47 -8.24 5.71
CA GLU A 17 22.67 -7.08 6.12
C GLU A 17 22.09 -6.35 4.91
N ALA A 18 22.90 -6.10 3.88
CA ALA A 18 22.45 -5.48 2.64
C ALA A 18 21.40 -6.34 1.91
N ALA A 19 21.58 -7.67 1.88
CA ALA A 19 20.61 -8.60 1.29
C ALA A 19 19.28 -8.58 2.05
N HIS A 20 19.34 -8.55 3.39
CA HIS A 20 18.17 -8.45 4.25
C HIS A 20 17.39 -7.13 4.02
N CYS A 21 18.07 -5.99 3.97
CA CYS A 21 17.41 -4.72 3.66
C CYS A 21 16.72 -4.72 2.28
N MET A 22 17.30 -5.42 1.30
CA MET A 22 16.72 -5.50 -0.04
C MET A 22 15.47 -6.38 -0.11
N THR A 23 15.41 -7.47 0.68
CA THR A 23 14.21 -8.31 0.75
C THR A 23 13.05 -7.59 1.45
N GLU A 24 13.35 -6.88 2.55
CA GLU A 24 12.37 -6.04 3.24
C GLU A 24 11.82 -4.94 2.33
N LEU A 25 12.69 -4.27 1.57
CA LEU A 25 12.25 -3.26 0.60
C LEU A 25 11.29 -3.85 -0.43
N GLY A 26 11.61 -5.03 -0.99
CA GLY A 26 10.74 -5.69 -1.96
C GLY A 26 9.40 -6.15 -1.38
N ALA A 27 9.32 -6.46 -0.10
CA ALA A 27 8.06 -6.75 0.59
C ALA A 27 7.22 -5.47 0.78
N LEU A 28 7.87 -4.37 1.19
CA LEU A 28 7.22 -3.06 1.38
C LEU A 28 6.70 -2.49 0.06
N GLU A 29 7.48 -2.56 -1.01
CA GLU A 29 7.07 -2.10 -2.34
C GLU A 29 5.81 -2.83 -2.81
N ARG A 30 5.80 -4.17 -2.70
CA ARG A 30 4.63 -4.98 -3.07
C ARG A 30 3.44 -4.68 -2.18
N GLY A 31 3.63 -4.57 -0.86
CA GLY A 31 2.56 -4.24 0.07
C GLY A 31 1.94 -2.87 -0.21
N CYS A 32 2.75 -1.87 -0.54
CA CYS A 32 2.28 -0.53 -0.89
C CYS A 32 1.49 -0.53 -2.20
N VAL A 33 1.98 -1.21 -3.25
CA VAL A 33 1.26 -1.33 -4.53
C VAL A 33 -0.07 -2.04 -4.35
N ILE A 34 -0.08 -3.19 -3.67
CA ILE A 34 -1.32 -3.96 -3.42
C ILE A 34 -2.28 -3.16 -2.55
N GLY A 35 -1.80 -2.50 -1.50
CA GLY A 35 -2.62 -1.68 -0.62
C GLY A 35 -3.24 -0.49 -1.35
N THR A 36 -2.46 0.22 -2.17
CA THR A 36 -2.96 1.34 -2.97
C THR A 36 -4.00 0.88 -3.99
N ALA A 37 -3.74 -0.24 -4.67
CA ALA A 37 -4.68 -0.83 -5.64
C ALA A 37 -5.98 -1.27 -4.97
N ALA A 38 -5.91 -1.90 -3.78
CA ALA A 38 -7.07 -2.31 -3.01
C ALA A 38 -7.91 -1.11 -2.55
N VAL A 39 -7.27 -0.06 -2.04
CA VAL A 39 -7.97 1.17 -1.64
C VAL A 39 -8.61 1.86 -2.84
N LEU A 40 -7.91 1.98 -3.96
CA LEU A 40 -8.48 2.55 -5.19
C LEU A 40 -9.66 1.72 -5.72
N ALA A 41 -9.54 0.39 -5.73
CA ALA A 41 -10.63 -0.49 -6.13
C ALA A 41 -11.85 -0.38 -5.21
N TRP A 42 -11.62 -0.26 -3.89
CA TRP A 42 -12.67 -0.05 -2.91
C TRP A 42 -13.35 1.32 -3.06
N LEU A 43 -12.56 2.39 -3.27
CA LEU A 43 -13.10 3.72 -3.54
C LEU A 43 -13.95 3.72 -4.81
N ALA A 44 -13.51 3.04 -5.86
CA ALA A 44 -14.25 2.95 -7.10
C ALA A 44 -15.63 2.29 -6.94
N THR A 45 -15.78 1.34 -6.00
CA THR A 45 -17.07 0.65 -5.77
C THR A 45 -17.94 1.29 -4.69
N ASN A 46 -17.36 2.11 -3.80
CA ASN A 46 -18.09 2.68 -2.65
C ASN A 46 -18.21 4.21 -2.69
N ALA A 47 -17.70 4.88 -3.74
CA ALA A 47 -17.64 6.35 -3.81
C ALA A 47 -18.97 7.06 -3.50
N GLU A 48 -20.09 6.48 -3.94
CA GLU A 48 -21.44 7.04 -3.74
C GLU A 48 -21.86 7.10 -2.26
N SER A 49 -21.34 6.19 -1.42
CA SER A 49 -21.68 6.13 0.01
C SER A 49 -20.93 7.17 0.88
N LEU A 50 -19.90 7.83 0.34
CA LEU A 50 -18.98 8.70 1.10
C LEU A 50 -19.20 10.20 0.84
N VAL A 51 -20.45 10.64 0.66
CA VAL A 51 -20.82 12.02 0.26
C VAL A 51 -20.14 13.12 1.10
N SER A 52 -19.95 12.90 2.41
CA SER A 52 -19.36 13.90 3.31
C SER A 52 -17.83 13.88 3.42
N PHE A 53 -17.18 12.75 3.06
CA PHE A 53 -15.75 12.54 3.25
C PHE A 53 -15.00 12.17 1.96
N ALA A 54 -15.66 12.20 0.80
CA ALA A 54 -15.10 11.79 -0.48
C ALA A 54 -13.73 12.43 -0.77
N GLY A 55 -13.58 13.73 -0.54
CA GLY A 55 -12.30 14.42 -0.77
C GLY A 55 -11.14 13.89 0.08
N LEU A 56 -11.40 13.51 1.34
CA LEU A 56 -10.41 12.93 2.24
C LEU A 56 -10.10 11.47 1.89
N ALA A 57 -11.12 10.73 1.45
CA ALA A 57 -10.98 9.34 1.05
C ALA A 57 -10.03 9.17 -0.16
N TRP A 58 -10.12 10.09 -1.13
CA TRP A 58 -9.22 10.11 -2.30
C TRP A 58 -7.77 10.53 -2.00
N ALA A 59 -7.52 11.11 -0.81
CA ALA A 59 -6.18 11.42 -0.33
C ALA A 59 -5.48 10.20 0.30
N VAL A 60 -6.23 9.15 0.70
CA VAL A 60 -5.66 7.96 1.34
C VAL A 60 -4.68 7.21 0.44
N PRO A 61 -4.98 6.93 -0.85
CA PRO A 61 -3.99 6.36 -1.77
C PRO A 61 -2.71 7.20 -1.85
N VAL A 62 -2.85 8.53 -1.93
CA VAL A 62 -1.70 9.44 -2.00
C VAL A 62 -0.84 9.36 -0.74
N ALA A 63 -1.47 9.29 0.44
CA ALA A 63 -0.76 9.14 1.72
C ALA A 63 0.01 7.81 1.80
N ILE A 64 -0.58 6.71 1.33
CA ILE A 64 0.07 5.39 1.28
C ILE A 64 1.32 5.45 0.40
N VAL A 65 1.20 6.04 -0.79
CA VAL A 65 2.33 6.16 -1.73
C VAL A 65 3.41 7.11 -1.19
N ALA A 66 3.03 8.22 -0.56
CA ALA A 66 3.96 9.14 0.07
C ALA A 66 4.74 8.48 1.22
N TYR A 67 4.06 7.72 2.09
CA TYR A 67 4.68 6.95 3.15
C TYR A 67 5.66 5.90 2.59
N GLY A 68 5.25 5.15 1.57
CA GLY A 68 6.11 4.18 0.89
C GLY A 68 7.38 4.83 0.30
N SER A 69 7.22 5.99 -0.33
CA SER A 69 8.34 6.77 -0.89
C SER A 69 9.31 7.25 0.19
N LEU A 70 8.80 7.73 1.33
CA LEU A 70 9.63 8.20 2.44
C LEU A 70 10.43 7.04 3.06
N ARG A 71 9.77 5.90 3.31
CA ARG A 71 10.42 4.72 3.89
C ARG A 71 11.51 4.17 2.97
N ARG A 72 11.25 4.14 1.66
CA ARG A 72 12.24 3.78 0.65
C ARG A 72 13.45 4.71 0.67
N TRP A 73 13.25 6.01 0.85
CA TRP A 73 14.36 6.96 0.93
C TRP A 73 15.24 6.73 2.16
N GLY A 74 14.63 6.39 3.31
CA GLY A 74 15.36 6.01 4.52
C GLY A 74 16.25 4.79 4.30
N ILE A 75 15.70 3.72 3.71
CA ILE A 75 16.45 2.50 3.39
C ILE A 75 17.56 2.80 2.37
N HIS A 76 17.30 3.66 1.39
CA HIS A 76 18.29 4.03 0.40
C HIS A 76 19.50 4.76 1.02
N ARG A 77 19.26 5.66 1.98
CA ARG A 77 20.35 6.32 2.73
C ARG A 77 21.17 5.33 3.53
N HIS A 78 20.51 4.38 4.19
CA HIS A 78 21.21 3.36 4.95
C HIS A 78 22.08 2.47 4.03
N LEU A 79 21.51 1.99 2.92
CA LEU A 79 22.25 1.22 1.91
C LEU A 79 23.40 2.01 1.28
N SER A 80 23.27 3.33 1.10
CA SER A 80 24.39 4.14 0.61
C SER A 80 25.55 4.21 1.62
N ALA A 81 25.26 4.30 2.92
CA ALA A 81 26.27 4.30 3.96
C ALA A 81 26.97 2.93 4.07
N VAL A 82 26.20 1.83 4.03
CA VAL A 82 26.73 0.46 3.97
C VAL A 82 27.60 0.26 2.72
N GLY A 83 27.16 0.77 1.58
CA GLY A 83 27.90 0.72 0.32
C GLY A 83 29.22 1.50 0.34
N GLU A 84 29.30 2.60 1.08
CA GLU A 84 30.57 3.34 1.28
C GLU A 84 31.55 2.53 2.13
N ARG A 85 31.09 1.90 3.22
CA ARG A 85 31.92 1.02 4.05
C ARG A 85 32.44 -0.19 3.29
N LEU A 86 31.60 -0.82 2.47
CA LEU A 86 32.01 -1.91 1.57
C LEU A 86 33.10 -1.46 0.61
N ARG A 87 33.02 -0.24 0.06
CA ARG A 87 34.07 0.30 -0.83
C ARG A 87 35.40 0.52 -0.10
N GLU A 88 35.37 0.98 1.15
CA GLU A 88 36.58 1.14 1.96
C GLU A 88 37.27 -0.21 2.19
N LEU A 89 36.49 -1.24 2.56
CA LEU A 89 37.02 -2.60 2.76
C LEU A 89 37.53 -3.25 1.46
N GLU A 90 36.83 -3.05 0.34
CA GLU A 90 37.27 -3.53 -0.98
C GLU A 90 38.57 -2.85 -1.44
N ALA A 91 38.73 -1.55 -1.16
CA ALA A 91 39.95 -0.81 -1.48
C ALA A 91 41.18 -1.33 -0.73
N LEU A 92 40.99 -1.74 0.54
CA LEU A 92 42.05 -2.34 1.37
C LEU A 92 42.40 -3.76 0.93
N ARG A 93 41.41 -4.52 0.45
CA ARG A 93 41.56 -5.95 0.12
C ARG A 93 42.16 -6.21 -1.26
N ASP A 94 41.78 -5.43 -2.29
CA ASP A 94 42.04 -5.84 -3.68
C ASP A 94 43.07 -4.99 -4.43
N GLY A 95 43.54 -3.85 -3.91
CA GLY A 95 44.58 -3.02 -4.55
C GLY A 95 44.31 -2.64 -6.03
N GLY A 96 43.11 -2.89 -6.52
CA GLY A 96 42.83 -3.11 -7.95
C GLY A 96 41.51 -2.46 -8.33
N GLU A 97 41.59 -1.27 -8.90
CA GLU A 97 40.49 -0.33 -9.18
C GLU A 97 39.38 -0.82 -10.14
N ARG A 98 39.45 -2.05 -10.67
CA ARG A 98 38.66 -2.44 -11.87
C ARG A 98 37.38 -3.23 -11.58
N ALA A 99 37.34 -4.07 -10.54
CA ALA A 99 36.15 -4.82 -10.14
C ALA A 99 35.04 -3.98 -9.48
N PRO A 100 35.32 -3.04 -8.56
CA PRO A 100 34.27 -2.36 -7.77
C PRO A 100 33.37 -1.44 -8.62
N ARG A 101 33.91 -0.90 -9.72
CA ARG A 101 33.15 0.00 -10.61
C ARG A 101 31.95 -0.66 -11.27
N ARG A 102 32.03 -1.95 -11.63
CA ARG A 102 30.94 -2.63 -12.37
C ARG A 102 29.74 -2.93 -11.49
N LEU A 103 29.98 -3.31 -10.23
CA LEU A 103 28.91 -3.53 -9.26
C LEU A 103 28.24 -2.19 -8.91
N ALA A 104 29.02 -1.18 -8.52
CA ALA A 104 28.49 0.14 -8.20
C ALA A 104 27.59 0.73 -9.30
N LEU A 105 27.97 0.58 -10.57
CA LEU A 105 27.15 1.05 -11.70
C LEU A 105 25.81 0.30 -11.84
N ARG A 106 25.79 -1.01 -11.59
CA ARG A 106 24.54 -1.81 -11.61
C ARG A 106 23.60 -1.37 -10.49
N TRP A 107 24.14 -1.14 -9.29
CA TRP A 107 23.37 -0.64 -8.14
C TRP A 107 22.77 0.75 -8.41
N VAL A 108 23.55 1.68 -8.95
CA VAL A 108 23.07 3.02 -9.32
C VAL A 108 21.97 2.96 -10.38
N ARG A 109 22.14 2.12 -11.42
CA ARG A 109 21.10 1.93 -12.44
C ARG A 109 19.81 1.37 -11.85
N ARG A 110 19.91 0.36 -10.97
CA ARG A 110 18.74 -0.26 -10.32
C ARG A 110 18.04 0.72 -9.38
N ALA A 111 18.80 1.52 -8.64
CA ALA A 111 18.27 2.58 -7.78
C ALA A 111 17.52 3.65 -8.60
N ARG A 112 18.08 4.09 -9.74
CA ARG A 112 17.43 5.04 -10.66
C ARG A 112 16.17 4.46 -11.29
N ALA A 113 16.21 3.21 -11.74
CA ALA A 113 15.03 2.54 -12.31
C ALA A 113 13.89 2.43 -11.29
N SER A 114 14.20 2.02 -10.06
CA SER A 114 13.22 2.00 -8.98
C SER A 114 12.75 3.42 -8.62
N ALA A 115 13.61 4.45 -8.69
CA ALA A 115 13.22 5.84 -8.45
C ALA A 115 12.20 6.33 -9.48
N LEU A 116 12.47 6.07 -10.75
CA LEU A 116 11.53 6.33 -11.84
C LEU A 116 10.23 5.56 -11.68
N ALA A 117 10.28 4.27 -11.33
CA ALA A 117 9.08 3.46 -11.11
C ALA A 117 8.18 4.06 -10.01
N TRP A 118 8.78 4.53 -8.92
CA TRP A 118 8.04 5.22 -7.85
C TRP A 118 7.50 6.58 -8.28
N LEU A 119 8.25 7.37 -9.05
CA LEU A 119 7.75 8.63 -9.61
C LEU A 119 6.54 8.40 -10.53
N VAL A 120 6.62 7.38 -11.39
CA VAL A 120 5.50 6.97 -12.25
C VAL A 120 4.32 6.50 -11.41
N PHE A 121 4.57 5.72 -10.35
CA PHE A 121 3.51 5.25 -9.46
C PHE A 121 2.83 6.39 -8.72
N VAL A 122 3.59 7.32 -8.13
CA VAL A 122 3.07 8.57 -7.52
C VAL A 122 2.24 9.35 -8.53
N GLY A 123 2.78 9.58 -9.73
CA GLY A 123 2.08 10.29 -10.79
C GLY A 123 0.76 9.61 -11.16
N ALA A 124 0.77 8.29 -11.35
CA ALA A 124 -0.42 7.52 -11.67
C ALA A 124 -1.46 7.57 -10.53
N THR A 125 -1.04 7.50 -9.26
CA THR A 125 -1.94 7.61 -8.11
C THR A 125 -2.55 9.00 -8.02
N VAL A 126 -1.77 10.07 -8.20
CA VAL A 126 -2.27 11.44 -8.19
C VAL A 126 -3.26 11.67 -9.34
N VAL A 127 -2.94 11.21 -10.55
CA VAL A 127 -3.82 11.32 -11.72
C VAL A 127 -5.11 10.52 -11.49
N GLY A 128 -5.01 9.28 -10.99
CA GLY A 128 -6.17 8.46 -10.67
C GLY A 128 -7.09 9.09 -9.62
N SER A 129 -6.51 9.60 -8.52
CA SER A 129 -7.27 10.33 -7.50
C SER A 129 -7.88 11.63 -8.04
N ALA A 130 -7.16 12.37 -8.88
CA ALA A 130 -7.68 13.60 -9.48
C ALA A 130 -8.84 13.32 -10.45
N LEU A 131 -8.72 12.29 -11.29
CA LEU A 131 -9.79 11.89 -12.21
C LEU A 131 -11.03 11.42 -11.44
N GLY A 132 -10.86 10.57 -10.42
CA GLY A 132 -11.98 10.14 -9.57
C GLY A 132 -12.66 11.30 -8.84
N TYR A 133 -11.87 12.25 -8.33
CA TYR A 133 -12.40 13.46 -7.71
C TYR A 133 -13.13 14.38 -8.69
N VAL A 134 -12.59 14.58 -9.90
CA VAL A 134 -13.22 15.40 -10.94
C VAL A 134 -14.52 14.76 -11.43
N GLN A 135 -14.54 13.44 -11.62
CA GLN A 135 -15.76 12.71 -12.01
C GLN A 135 -16.86 12.89 -10.95
N PHE A 136 -16.52 12.64 -9.68
CA PHE A 136 -17.43 12.87 -8.56
C PHE A 136 -17.95 14.32 -8.51
N ARG A 137 -17.07 15.29 -8.77
CA ARG A 137 -17.45 16.71 -8.80
C ARG A 137 -18.35 17.07 -9.98
N SER A 138 -18.14 16.43 -11.15
CA SER A 138 -18.99 16.64 -12.31
C SER A 138 -20.38 16.01 -12.13
N GLU A 139 -20.47 14.92 -11.37
CA GLU A 139 -21.74 14.25 -11.05
C GLU A 139 -22.54 15.00 -9.97
N CYS A 140 -21.89 15.71 -9.03
CA CYS A 140 -22.57 16.57 -8.05
C CYS A 140 -21.91 17.98 -7.94
N PRO A 141 -22.29 18.97 -8.78
CA PRO A 141 -21.68 20.30 -8.78
C PRO A 141 -22.30 21.24 -7.73
N GLY A 142 -21.64 21.45 -6.59
CA GLY A 142 -21.98 22.57 -5.70
C GLY A 142 -21.49 22.43 -4.25
N PRO A 143 -21.25 23.55 -3.52
CA PRO A 143 -20.74 23.52 -2.15
C PRO A 143 -21.75 22.95 -1.14
N LEU A 144 -23.03 22.92 -1.51
CA LEU A 144 -24.15 22.27 -0.82
C LEU A 144 -25.26 22.00 -1.85
N ALA A 145 -25.21 20.90 -2.59
CA ALA A 145 -26.43 20.35 -3.16
C ALA A 145 -26.65 19.02 -2.44
N SER A 146 -27.39 19.06 -1.32
CA SER A 146 -27.69 17.96 -0.38
C SER A 146 -28.52 16.81 -0.99
N ALA A 147 -28.23 16.43 -2.25
CA ALA A 147 -29.27 16.45 -3.27
C ALA A 147 -28.86 15.74 -4.59
N CYS A 148 -28.06 14.67 -4.56
CA CYS A 148 -28.06 13.67 -5.64
C CYS A 148 -29.16 12.59 -5.38
N SER A 149 -30.28 13.04 -4.80
CA SER A 149 -31.54 12.34 -4.46
C SER A 149 -31.43 11.06 -3.62
N GLN A 150 -31.66 11.25 -2.33
CA GLN A 150 -32.62 10.44 -1.59
C GLN A 150 -33.92 10.33 -2.43
N GLU A 151 -34.02 9.37 -3.35
CA GLU A 151 -35.31 8.82 -3.71
C GLU A 151 -35.65 7.82 -2.60
N ASP A 152 -36.54 8.29 -1.73
CA ASP A 152 -37.26 7.51 -0.75
C ASP A 152 -37.95 6.32 -1.45
N GLY A 153 -37.27 5.18 -1.48
CA GLY A 153 -37.87 3.87 -1.61
C GLY A 153 -38.14 3.28 -0.22
N ASP A 154 -38.65 4.09 0.70
CA ASP A 154 -39.21 3.62 1.99
C ASP A 154 -40.62 3.05 1.78
N ASP A 155 -40.78 2.15 0.80
CA ASP A 155 -41.98 1.30 0.70
C ASP A 155 -41.81 0.01 1.53
N GLY A 156 -40.66 -0.17 2.19
CA GLY A 156 -40.35 -1.38 2.97
C GLY A 156 -40.81 -1.33 4.44
N ALA A 157 -40.93 -0.14 5.04
CA ALA A 157 -41.37 -0.02 6.43
C ALA A 157 -42.87 -0.31 6.61
N GLU A 158 -43.71 0.03 5.62
CA GLU A 158 -45.13 -0.33 5.65
C GLU A 158 -45.39 -1.83 5.41
N GLU A 159 -44.56 -2.51 4.61
CA GLU A 159 -44.69 -3.97 4.41
C GLU A 159 -44.28 -4.75 5.66
N GLN A 160 -43.29 -4.26 6.42
CA GLN A 160 -42.89 -4.88 7.69
C GLN A 160 -43.94 -4.63 8.80
N GLU A 161 -44.53 -3.44 8.86
CA GLU A 161 -45.60 -3.16 9.82
C GLU A 161 -46.92 -3.88 9.47
N GLN A 162 -47.23 -4.08 8.19
CA GLN A 162 -48.34 -4.95 7.77
C GLN A 162 -48.08 -6.43 8.05
N ARG A 163 -46.83 -6.92 7.90
CA ARG A 163 -46.45 -8.29 8.31
C ARG A 163 -46.47 -8.50 9.83
N LEU A 164 -46.25 -7.45 10.62
CA LEU A 164 -46.41 -7.50 12.08
C LEU A 164 -47.86 -7.34 12.54
N LYS A 165 -48.72 -6.66 11.76
CA LYS A 165 -50.16 -6.51 12.05
C LYS A 165 -51.03 -7.68 11.53
N LEU A 166 -50.61 -8.41 10.49
CA LEU A 166 -51.25 -9.67 10.10
C LEU A 166 -50.77 -10.79 11.04
N GLY A 167 -51.49 -10.90 12.14
CA GLY A 167 -51.28 -11.87 13.19
C GLY A 167 -51.03 -13.29 12.70
N THR A 168 -49.98 -13.86 13.28
CA THR A 168 -49.79 -15.26 13.62
C THR A 168 -51.10 -16.06 13.70
N PRO A 169 -51.22 -17.17 12.96
CA PRO A 169 -51.87 -18.36 13.46
C PRO A 169 -50.80 -19.34 13.95
N ALA A 170 -50.86 -19.60 15.25
CA ALA A 170 -50.08 -20.59 15.95
C ALA A 170 -50.21 -21.98 15.29
N ALA A 171 -49.08 -22.64 15.04
CA ALA A 171 -49.00 -24.09 14.91
C ALA A 171 -47.67 -24.52 15.52
N ARG A 172 -47.69 -24.84 16.82
CA ARG A 172 -47.85 -26.20 17.35
C ARG A 172 -46.47 -26.84 17.57
N VAL A 173 -46.04 -26.66 18.81
CA VAL A 173 -45.25 -27.56 19.66
C VAL A 173 -45.25 -29.01 19.17
N ASP A 174 -44.05 -29.57 18.96
CA ASP A 174 -43.58 -30.85 19.51
C ASP A 174 -42.04 -30.86 19.35
N ARG A 175 -41.23 -30.76 20.42
CA ARG A 175 -40.84 -31.84 21.35
C ARG A 175 -40.37 -33.05 20.53
N TRP A 176 -39.09 -33.44 20.51
CA TRP A 176 -38.46 -34.48 21.33
C TRP A 176 -37.01 -34.62 20.78
N ALA A 177 -35.95 -34.32 21.54
CA ALA A 177 -35.17 -35.26 22.36
C ALA A 177 -34.40 -36.35 21.59
N ARG A 178 -33.07 -36.21 21.50
CA ARG A 178 -31.99 -37.20 21.80
C ARG A 178 -30.71 -36.83 21.01
N ALA A 179 -29.59 -36.51 21.65
CA ALA A 179 -28.70 -37.32 22.50
C ALA A 179 -27.48 -37.80 21.69
N THR A 180 -26.29 -37.43 22.19
CA THR A 180 -25.07 -38.25 22.27
C THR A 180 -24.73 -39.15 21.07
N PHE A 181 -23.68 -38.81 20.32
CA PHE A 181 -22.31 -39.32 20.52
C PHE A 181 -21.35 -38.58 19.57
#